data_AF-A0A087UTG1-F1
#
_entry.id   AF-A0A087UTG1-F1
#
_cell.length_a   1.000
_cell.length_b   1.000
_cell.length_c   1.000
_cell.angle_alpha   90.00
_cell.angle_beta   90.00
_cell.angle_gamma   90.00
#
_symmetry.space_group_name_H-M   'P 1'
#
loop_
_entity.id
_entity.type
_entity.pdbx_description
1 polymer ?
#
loop_
_entity_poly.entity_id
_entity_poly.type
_entity_poly.pdbx_seq_one_letter_code
_entity_poly.pdbx_strand_id
1 'polypeptide(L)'
;MPSASAKLEKQVSTDALDPMKQVLTIVEKKVRNLEKRKGKLDSYRHDSANGKELNEDQKKAVAKYDQVVEILEFAKELQKQFQTLIQEYTKAQKKAAKREQLERQQLELQRIKEIMVYQDLLNSMGGEDVRQDFLNGNNGAVKLTEEELNSLDELYKAICPER
;
A
#
# COMPACT_ATOMS: atom_id res chain seq x y z
N MET A 1 25.73 25.17 -3.31
CA MET A 1 24.99 23.89 -3.21
C MET A 1 23.64 24.16 -2.54
N PRO A 2 22.52 24.13 -3.28
CA PRO A 2 21.21 24.22 -2.65
C PRO A 2 20.81 22.84 -2.16
N SER A 3 20.63 22.74 -0.84
CA SER A 3 20.12 21.57 -0.15
C SER A 3 18.70 21.26 -0.64
N ALA A 4 18.55 20.14 -1.35
CA ALA A 4 17.24 19.56 -1.63
C ALA A 4 16.69 18.96 -0.34
N SER A 5 16.15 19.81 0.51
CA SER A 5 15.20 19.41 1.54
C SER A 5 13.99 18.85 0.80
N ALA A 6 14.02 17.54 0.53
CA ALA A 6 12.86 16.78 0.16
C ALA A 6 11.79 17.14 1.18
N LYS A 7 10.78 17.89 0.72
CA LYS A 7 9.53 18.07 1.44
C LYS A 7 9.10 16.67 1.84
N LEU A 8 9.18 16.37 3.13
CA LEU A 8 8.31 15.40 3.76
C LEU A 8 6.91 15.84 3.37
N GLU A 9 6.40 15.26 2.29
CA GLU A 9 4.98 15.28 2.00
C GLU A 9 4.34 14.74 3.27
N LYS A 10 3.74 15.68 4.00
CA LYS A 10 2.96 15.42 5.19
C LYS A 10 1.97 14.37 4.74
N GLN A 11 2.22 13.12 5.13
CA GLN A 11 1.40 11.98 4.84
C GLN A 11 0.02 12.34 5.36
N VAL A 12 -0.85 12.81 4.45
CA VAL A 12 -2.21 13.21 4.79
C VAL A 12 -2.78 11.98 5.45
N SER A 13 -3.14 12.08 6.72
CA SER A 13 -3.62 10.96 7.51
C SER A 13 -4.81 10.34 6.79
N THR A 14 -4.55 9.28 6.02
CA THR A 14 -5.53 8.55 5.20
C THR A 14 -6.55 7.82 6.07
N ASP A 15 -6.36 7.84 7.40
CA ASP A 15 -7.27 7.31 8.39
C ASP A 15 -8.69 7.91 8.33
N ALA A 16 -8.85 9.15 7.87
CA ALA A 16 -10.18 9.78 7.74
C ALA A 16 -10.91 9.43 6.42
N LEU A 17 -10.21 8.86 5.44
CA LEU A 17 -10.73 8.65 4.08
C LEU A 17 -10.82 7.17 3.66
N ASP A 18 -10.44 6.22 4.53
CA ASP A 18 -10.59 4.80 4.25
C ASP A 18 -12.07 4.39 4.28
N PRO A 19 -12.70 4.09 3.12
CA PRO A 19 -14.11 3.75 3.05
C PRO A 19 -14.44 2.51 3.90
N MET A 20 -13.48 1.59 4.08
CA MET A 20 -13.71 0.40 4.89
C MET A 20 -13.78 0.73 6.39
N LYS A 21 -12.97 1.69 6.87
CA LYS A 21 -13.09 2.18 8.26
C LYS A 21 -14.41 2.92 8.50
N GLN A 22 -14.93 3.61 7.48
CA GLN A 22 -16.24 4.26 7.57
C GLN A 22 -17.37 3.23 7.68
N VAL A 23 -17.32 2.14 6.90
CA VAL A 23 -18.28 1.02 7.02
C VAL A 23 -18.26 0.45 8.43
N LEU A 24 -17.07 0.17 8.98
CA LEU A 24 -16.95 -0.33 10.35
C LEU A 24 -17.56 0.63 11.38
N THR A 25 -17.28 1.93 11.25
CA THR A 25 -17.82 2.97 12.13
C THR A 25 -19.36 3.00 12.12
N ILE A 26 -19.98 2.82 10.94
CA ILE A 26 -21.44 2.79 10.80
C ILE A 26 -22.01 1.57 11.52
N VAL A 27 -21.38 0.41 11.36
CA VAL A 27 -21.81 -0.85 11.99
C VAL A 27 -21.65 -0.77 13.52
N GLU A 28 -20.55 -0.23 14.02
CA GLU A 28 -20.33 0.03 15.46
C GLU A 28 -21.41 0.92 16.07
N LYS A 29 -21.77 1.99 15.36
CA LYS A 29 -22.89 2.86 15.78
C LYS A 29 -24.21 2.09 15.82
N LYS A 30 -24.46 1.21 14.84
CA LYS A 30 -25.67 0.39 14.80
C LYS A 30 -25.73 -0.60 15.97
N VAL A 31 -24.63 -1.29 16.27
CA VAL A 31 -24.50 -2.19 17.43
C VAL A 31 -24.79 -1.41 18.72
N ARG A 32 -24.13 -0.27 18.95
CA ARG A 32 -24.35 0.56 20.14
C ARG A 32 -25.81 1.01 20.29
N ASN A 33 -26.45 1.37 19.18
CA ASN A 33 -27.86 1.78 19.20
C ASN A 33 -28.80 0.62 19.54
N LEU A 34 -28.51 -0.58 19.06
CA LEU A 34 -29.25 -1.79 19.39
C LEU A 34 -29.02 -2.22 20.84
N GLU A 35 -27.80 -2.10 21.38
CA GLU A 35 -27.52 -2.34 22.81
C GLU A 35 -28.29 -1.38 23.71
N LYS A 36 -28.31 -0.09 23.39
CA LYS A 36 -29.13 0.91 24.10
C LYS A 36 -30.61 0.57 24.04
N ARG A 37 -31.11 0.11 22.88
CA ARG A 37 -32.50 -0.29 22.72
C ARG A 37 -32.83 -1.54 23.54
N LYS A 38 -31.97 -2.57 23.48
CA LYS A 38 -32.11 -3.79 24.29
C LYS A 38 -32.16 -3.44 25.78
N GLY A 39 -31.22 -2.64 26.28
CA GLY A 39 -31.20 -2.24 27.69
C GLY A 39 -32.47 -1.52 28.15
N LYS A 40 -33.06 -0.66 27.31
CA LYS A 40 -34.36 -0.04 27.62
C LYS A 40 -35.50 -1.07 27.69
N LEU A 41 -35.52 -2.04 26.77
CA LEU A 41 -36.53 -3.09 26.79
C LEU A 41 -36.35 -4.04 27.98
N ASP A 42 -35.11 -4.33 28.38
CA ASP A 42 -34.80 -5.08 29.60
C ASP A 42 -35.39 -4.37 30.83
N SER A 43 -35.25 -3.03 30.91
CA SER A 43 -35.90 -2.24 31.97
C SER A 43 -37.43 -2.36 31.95
N TYR A 44 -38.07 -2.27 30.79
CA TYR A 44 -39.53 -2.43 30.70
C TYR A 44 -40.00 -3.84 31.09
N ARG A 45 -39.27 -4.88 30.67
CA ARG A 45 -39.56 -6.27 31.08
C ARG A 45 -39.42 -6.45 32.59
N HIS A 46 -38.40 -5.84 33.18
CA HIS A 46 -38.20 -5.86 34.63
C HIS A 46 -39.30 -5.11 35.38
N ASP A 47 -39.67 -3.90 34.94
CA ASP A 47 -40.76 -3.12 35.52
C ASP A 47 -42.10 -3.87 35.46
N SER A 48 -42.41 -4.51 34.33
CA SER A 48 -43.61 -5.34 34.17
C SER A 48 -43.59 -6.57 35.09
N ALA A 49 -42.43 -7.23 35.24
CA ALA A 49 -42.29 -8.36 36.14
C ALA A 49 -42.46 -7.97 37.61
N ASN A 50 -42.10 -6.74 37.97
CA ASN A 50 -42.31 -6.16 39.30
C ASN A 50 -43.72 -5.58 39.50
N GLY A 51 -44.65 -5.80 38.56
CA GLY A 51 -46.05 -5.42 38.70
C GLY A 51 -46.38 -3.98 38.31
N LYS A 52 -45.46 -3.22 37.69
CA LYS A 52 -45.81 -1.92 37.09
C LYS A 52 -46.57 -2.12 35.78
N GLU A 53 -47.65 -1.40 35.60
CA GLU A 53 -48.35 -1.37 34.32
C GLU A 53 -47.53 -0.61 33.27
N LEU A 54 -47.25 -1.28 32.16
CA LEU A 54 -46.66 -0.68 30.97
C LEU A 54 -47.76 -0.01 30.14
N ASN A 55 -47.44 1.11 29.51
CA ASN A 55 -48.32 1.71 28.51
C ASN A 55 -48.32 0.89 27.19
N GLU A 56 -49.26 1.20 26.29
CA GLU A 56 -49.43 0.43 25.05
C GLU A 56 -48.19 0.44 24.14
N ASP A 57 -47.45 1.55 24.09
CA ASP A 57 -46.21 1.63 23.30
C ASP A 57 -45.07 0.81 23.91
N GLN A 58 -44.97 0.76 25.24
CA GLN A 58 -44.02 -0.07 25.98
C GLN A 58 -44.32 -1.56 25.77
N LYS A 59 -45.60 -1.97 25.86
CA LYS A 59 -46.01 -3.36 25.56
C LYS A 59 -45.65 -3.75 24.12
N LYS A 60 -45.95 -2.90 23.14
CA LYS A 60 -45.58 -3.12 21.73
C LYS A 60 -44.07 -3.17 21.52
N ALA A 61 -43.30 -2.35 22.26
CA ALA A 61 -41.86 -2.35 22.17
C ALA A 61 -41.25 -3.63 22.77
N VAL A 62 -41.77 -4.10 23.90
CA VAL A 62 -41.38 -5.37 24.54
C VAL A 62 -41.71 -6.56 23.65
N ALA A 63 -42.83 -6.54 22.92
CA ALA A 63 -43.17 -7.58 21.94
C ALA A 63 -42.14 -7.73 20.81
N LYS A 64 -41.31 -6.72 20.55
CA LYS A 64 -40.22 -6.75 19.56
C LYS A 64 -38.85 -7.08 20.17
N TYR A 65 -38.81 -7.50 21.44
CA TYR A 65 -37.56 -7.74 22.15
C TYR A 65 -36.68 -8.79 21.46
N ASP A 66 -37.23 -9.95 21.17
CA ASP A 66 -36.46 -11.06 20.59
C ASP A 66 -35.89 -10.67 19.22
N GLN A 67 -36.68 -9.97 18.40
CA GLN A 67 -36.20 -9.40 17.13
C GLN A 67 -35.03 -8.42 17.33
N VAL A 68 -35.07 -7.58 18.37
CA VAL A 68 -33.97 -6.64 18.68
C VAL A 68 -32.72 -7.40 19.13
N VAL A 69 -32.88 -8.51 19.85
CA VAL A 69 -31.76 -9.37 20.27
C VAL A 69 -31.13 -10.07 19.07
N GLU A 70 -31.93 -10.69 18.19
CA GLU A 70 -31.44 -11.36 16.98
C GLU A 70 -30.68 -10.38 16.07
N ILE A 71 -31.25 -9.20 15.82
CA ILE A 71 -30.59 -8.17 14.99
C ILE A 71 -29.31 -7.65 15.66
N LEU A 72 -29.27 -7.57 16.99
CA LEU A 72 -28.07 -7.17 17.72
C LEU A 72 -26.96 -8.21 17.58
N GLU A 73 -27.27 -9.50 17.72
CA GLU A 73 -26.32 -10.59 17.54
C GLU A 73 -25.79 -10.64 16.11
N PHE A 74 -26.68 -10.51 15.12
CA PHE A 74 -26.30 -10.40 13.71
C PHE A 74 -25.37 -9.20 13.46
N ALA A 75 -25.70 -8.03 14.01
CA ALA A 75 -24.88 -6.83 13.85
C ALA A 75 -23.50 -6.98 14.52
N LYS A 76 -23.40 -7.69 15.65
CA LYS A 76 -22.13 -7.99 16.32
C LYS A 76 -21.25 -8.95 15.50
N GLU A 77 -21.85 -9.98 14.93
CA GLU A 77 -21.12 -10.90 14.04
C GLU A 77 -20.63 -10.17 12.78
N LEU A 78 -21.49 -9.35 12.16
CA LEU A 78 -21.10 -8.53 11.02
C LEU A 78 -19.98 -7.55 11.36
N GLN A 79 -20.03 -6.91 12.52
CA GLN A 79 -18.96 -6.05 13.02
C GLN A 79 -17.62 -6.81 13.08
N LYS A 80 -17.64 -8.01 13.67
CA LYS A 80 -16.44 -8.86 13.80
C LYS A 80 -15.87 -9.24 12.44
N GLN A 81 -16.72 -9.64 11.50
CA GLN A 81 -16.30 -10.00 10.13
C GLN A 81 -15.67 -8.81 9.41
N PHE A 82 -16.26 -7.61 9.49
CA PHE A 82 -15.65 -6.42 8.90
C PHE A 82 -14.32 -6.06 9.55
N GLN A 83 -14.18 -6.19 10.88
CA GLN A 83 -12.90 -5.97 11.55
C GLN A 83 -11.81 -6.92 11.03
N THR A 84 -12.12 -8.21 10.91
CA THR A 84 -11.19 -9.20 10.35
C THR A 84 -10.81 -8.85 8.91
N LEU A 85 -11.78 -8.56 8.05
CA LEU A 85 -11.55 -8.22 6.65
C LEU A 85 -10.66 -6.97 6.49
N ILE A 86 -10.92 -5.92 7.27
CA ILE A 86 -10.12 -4.68 7.24
C ILE A 86 -8.69 -4.94 7.67
N GLN A 87 -8.48 -5.76 8.69
CA GLN A 87 -7.14 -6.12 9.16
C GLN A 87 -6.38 -6.94 8.11
N GLU A 88 -7.02 -7.93 7.50
CA GLU A 88 -6.44 -8.75 6.44
C GLU A 88 -6.08 -7.92 5.22
N TYR A 89 -7.00 -7.07 4.76
CA TYR A 89 -6.76 -6.16 3.64
C TYR A 89 -5.58 -5.21 3.92
N THR A 90 -5.54 -4.61 5.12
CA THR A 90 -4.45 -3.72 5.51
C THR A 90 -3.10 -4.45 5.52
N LYS A 91 -3.06 -5.70 6.01
CA LYS A 91 -1.85 -6.54 5.98
C LYS A 91 -1.44 -6.88 4.56
N ALA A 92 -2.39 -7.25 3.70
CA ALA A 92 -2.14 -7.56 2.30
C ALA A 92 -1.60 -6.34 1.53
N GLN A 93 -2.21 -5.17 1.71
CA GLN A 93 -1.78 -3.92 1.10
C GLN A 93 -0.35 -3.56 1.50
N LYS A 94 0.00 -3.64 2.80
CA LYS A 94 1.37 -3.39 3.28
C LYS A 94 2.38 -4.38 2.69
N LYS A 95 2.00 -5.65 2.58
CA LYS A 95 2.86 -6.69 1.98
C LYS A 95 3.09 -6.43 0.49
N ALA A 96 2.04 -6.05 -0.24
CA ALA A 96 2.13 -5.72 -1.66
C ALA A 96 3.01 -4.49 -1.90
N ALA A 97 2.79 -3.40 -1.15
CA ALA A 97 3.61 -2.18 -1.26
C ALA A 97 5.09 -2.44 -0.94
N LYS A 98 5.39 -3.23 0.10
CA LYS A 98 6.77 -3.61 0.42
C LYS A 98 7.41 -4.45 -0.69
N ARG A 99 6.65 -5.38 -1.28
CA ARG A 99 7.13 -6.22 -2.37
C ARG A 99 7.42 -5.39 -3.63
N GLU A 100 6.51 -4.52 -4.02
CA GLU A 100 6.67 -3.63 -5.16
C GLU A 100 7.88 -2.70 -4.98
N GLN A 101 8.04 -2.13 -3.79
CA GLN A 101 9.21 -1.30 -3.48
C GLN A 101 10.52 -2.07 -3.61
N LEU A 102 10.57 -3.32 -3.12
CA LEU A 102 11.75 -4.17 -3.21
C LEU A 102 12.05 -4.56 -4.66
N GLU A 103 11.04 -4.95 -5.43
CA GLU A 103 11.18 -5.30 -6.85
C GLU A 103 11.69 -4.09 -7.65
N ARG A 104 11.15 -2.89 -7.40
CA ARG A 104 11.64 -1.65 -8.01
C ARG A 104 13.10 -1.35 -7.65
N GLN A 105 13.47 -1.49 -6.38
CA GLN A 105 14.86 -1.30 -5.94
C GLN A 105 15.82 -2.30 -6.59
N GLN A 106 15.40 -3.56 -6.75
CA GLN A 106 16.19 -4.59 -7.43
C GLN A 106 16.40 -4.26 -8.90
N LEU A 107 15.35 -3.81 -9.60
CA LEU A 107 15.44 -3.37 -11.00
C LEU A 107 16.34 -2.15 -11.17
N GLU A 108 16.21 -1.15 -10.29
CA GLU A 108 17.07 0.04 -10.31
C GLU A 108 18.53 -0.33 -10.03
N LEU A 109 18.78 -1.22 -9.06
CA LEU A 109 20.12 -1.70 -8.75
C LEU A 109 20.73 -2.50 -9.91
N GLN A 110 19.95 -3.34 -10.58
CA GLN A 110 20.39 -4.07 -11.77
C GLN A 110 20.75 -3.12 -12.92
N ARG A 111 19.91 -2.11 -13.15
CA ARG A 111 20.17 -1.08 -14.17
C ARG A 111 21.42 -0.26 -13.87
N ILE A 112 21.65 0.11 -12.61
CA ILE A 112 22.87 0.81 -12.20
C ILE A 112 24.10 -0.08 -12.42
N LYS A 113 24.04 -1.36 -12.06
CA LYS A 113 25.13 -2.31 -12.33
C LYS A 113 25.46 -2.41 -13.81
N GLU A 114 24.45 -2.52 -14.67
CA GLU A 114 24.64 -2.58 -16.12
C GLU A 114 25.31 -1.30 -16.64
N ILE A 115 24.85 -0.13 -16.19
CA ILE A 115 25.49 1.14 -16.54
C ILE A 115 26.95 1.18 -16.07
N MET A 116 27.26 0.73 -14.86
CA MET A 116 28.63 0.68 -14.36
C MET A 116 29.52 -0.21 -15.22
N VAL A 117 29.02 -1.36 -15.69
CA VAL A 117 29.75 -2.24 -16.61
C VAL A 117 30.00 -1.56 -17.95
N TYR A 118 29.00 -0.87 -18.52
CA TYR A 118 29.18 -0.13 -19.77
C TYR A 118 30.17 1.02 -19.64
N GLN A 119 30.13 1.75 -18.53
CA GLN A 119 31.10 2.82 -18.25
C GLN A 119 32.52 2.28 -18.14
N ASP A 120 32.72 1.16 -17.44
CA ASP A 120 34.02 0.52 -17.29
C ASP A 120 34.58 -0.03 -18.62
N LEU A 121 33.72 -0.65 -19.43
CA LEU A 121 34.08 -1.12 -20.77
C LEU A 121 34.49 0.05 -21.68
N LEU A 122 33.68 1.11 -21.74
CA LEU A 122 33.95 2.26 -22.59
C LEU A 122 35.18 3.05 -22.12
N ASN A 123 35.41 3.15 -20.80
CA ASN A 123 36.65 3.68 -20.25
C ASN A 123 37.88 2.89 -20.74
N SER A 124 37.79 1.56 -20.72
CA SER A 124 38.88 0.68 -21.16
C SER A 124 39.13 0.79 -22.66
N MET A 125 38.09 1.00 -23.47
CA MET A 125 38.21 1.20 -24.92
C MET A 125 38.86 2.53 -25.32
N GLY A 126 38.88 3.53 -24.42
CA GLY A 126 39.52 4.81 -24.68
C GLY A 126 41.05 4.74 -24.77
N GLY A 127 41.65 3.60 -24.44
CA GLY A 127 43.08 3.37 -24.63
C GLY A 127 43.44 3.23 -26.12
N GLU A 128 44.49 3.92 -26.56
CA GLU A 128 44.91 3.95 -27.97
C GLU A 128 45.29 2.55 -28.50
N ASP A 129 45.95 1.74 -27.68
CA ASP A 129 46.29 0.34 -28.00
C ASP A 129 45.03 -0.53 -28.18
N VAL A 130 44.04 -0.37 -27.29
CA VAL A 130 42.77 -1.12 -27.32
C VAL A 130 41.98 -0.73 -28.57
N ARG A 131 41.94 0.56 -28.91
CA ARG A 131 41.28 1.04 -30.12
C ARG A 131 41.90 0.45 -31.40
N GLN A 132 43.23 0.37 -31.46
CA GLN A 132 43.93 -0.27 -32.58
C GLN A 132 43.62 -1.77 -32.68
N ASP A 133 43.47 -2.45 -31.54
CA ASP A 133 43.07 -3.87 -31.53
C ASP A 133 41.66 -4.06 -32.11
N PHE A 134 40.70 -3.19 -31.79
CA PHE A 134 39.36 -3.22 -32.40
C PHE A 134 39.36 -2.82 -33.88
N LEU A 135 40.18 -1.87 -34.33
CA LEU A 135 40.29 -1.50 -35.75
C LEU A 135 40.86 -2.66 -36.60
N ASN A 136 41.83 -3.37 -36.06
CA ASN A 136 42.55 -4.41 -36.78
C ASN A 136 41.96 -5.82 -36.57
N GLY A 137 41.14 -6.01 -35.53
CA GLY A 137 40.61 -7.32 -35.13
C GLY A 137 41.66 -8.21 -34.46
N ASN A 138 42.59 -7.61 -33.72
CA ASN A 138 43.70 -8.30 -33.07
C ASN A 138 43.36 -8.66 -31.61
N ASN A 139 44.15 -9.53 -31.00
CA ASN A 139 44.04 -9.88 -29.57
C ASN A 139 42.65 -10.36 -29.11
N GLY A 140 41.86 -10.94 -30.03
CA GLY A 140 40.51 -11.43 -29.75
C GLY A 140 39.41 -10.36 -29.81
N ALA A 141 39.76 -9.12 -30.16
CA ALA A 141 38.79 -8.05 -30.40
C ALA A 141 38.00 -8.30 -31.70
N VAL A 142 36.71 -7.97 -31.68
CA VAL A 142 35.88 -7.95 -32.88
C VAL A 142 36.32 -6.75 -33.73
N LYS A 143 36.44 -6.94 -35.04
CA LYS A 143 36.82 -5.85 -35.93
C LYS A 143 35.68 -4.82 -36.04
N LEU A 144 35.95 -3.58 -35.64
CA LEU A 144 35.03 -2.44 -35.73
C LEU A 144 35.56 -1.42 -36.73
N THR A 145 34.65 -0.70 -37.37
CA THR A 145 34.98 0.44 -38.23
C THR A 145 35.26 1.69 -37.42
N GLU A 146 35.95 2.66 -38.03
CA GLU A 146 36.20 3.98 -37.43
C GLU A 146 34.88 4.68 -37.05
N GLU A 147 33.83 4.52 -37.88
CA GLU A 147 32.50 5.09 -37.64
C GLU A 147 31.81 4.47 -36.42
N GLU A 148 31.90 3.15 -36.26
CA GLU A 148 31.37 2.44 -35.08
C GLU A 148 32.12 2.84 -33.81
N LEU A 149 33.45 2.97 -33.87
CA LEU A 149 34.25 3.42 -32.73
C LEU A 149 33.92 4.87 -32.34
N ASN A 150 33.76 5.77 -33.32
CA ASN A 150 33.34 7.14 -33.06
C ASN A 150 31.93 7.20 -32.44
N SER A 151 31.02 6.30 -32.85
CA SER A 151 29.69 6.18 -32.25
C SER A 151 29.76 5.76 -30.78
N LEU A 152 30.71 4.88 -30.43
CA LEU A 152 30.96 4.46 -29.04
C LEU A 152 31.58 5.59 -28.21
N ASP A 153 32.40 6.47 -28.80
CA ASP A 153 32.93 7.67 -28.16
C ASP A 153 31.82 8.70 -27.86
N GLU A 154 30.87 8.87 -28.79
CA GLU A 154 29.69 9.72 -28.56
C GLU A 154 28.81 9.16 -27.44
N LEU A 155 28.60 7.84 -27.43
CA LEU A 155 27.87 7.18 -26.36
C LEU A 155 28.56 7.36 -25.00
N TYR A 156 29.89 7.21 -24.96
CA TYR A 156 30.69 7.43 -23.75
C TYR A 156 30.49 8.83 -23.18
N LYS A 157 30.58 9.87 -24.01
CA LYS A 157 30.31 11.27 -23.58
C LYS A 157 28.90 11.45 -23.03
N ALA A 158 27.91 10.77 -23.60
CA ALA A 158 26.52 10.86 -23.17
C ALA A 158 26.26 10.18 -21.82
N ILE A 159 26.93 9.06 -21.52
CA ILE A 159 26.73 8.30 -20.27
C ILE A 159 27.73 8.65 -19.16
N CYS A 160 28.83 9.30 -19.50
CA CYS A 160 29.86 9.80 -18.59
C CYS A 160 30.00 11.32 -18.73
N PRO A 161 29.02 12.12 -18.27
CA PRO A 161 29.10 13.57 -18.36
C PRO A 161 30.28 14.11 -17.54
N GLU A 162 31.06 15.01 -18.15
CA GLU A 162 32.11 15.76 -17.44
C GLU A 162 31.50 16.62 -16.32
N ARG A 163 32.25 16.79 -15.23
CA ARG A 163 31.83 17.52 -14.03
C ARG A 163 31.97 19.02 -14.16
#